data_AF-A0A067QX88-F1
#
_entry.id   AF-A0A067QX88-F1
#
_cell.length_a   1.000
_cell.length_b   1.000
_cell.length_c   1.000
_cell.angle_alpha   90.00
_cell.angle_beta   90.00
_cell.angle_gamma   90.00
#
_symmetry.space_group_name_H-M   'P 1'
#
loop_
_entity.id
_entity.type
_entity.pdbx_description
1 polymer ?
#
loop_
_entity_poly.entity_id
_entity_poly.type
_entity_poly.pdbx_seq_one_letter_code
_entity_poly.pdbx_strand_id
1 'polypeptide(L)'
;MYLVNVVPMWLSIRNGNWMKLAEEIRQYASNTSRRASDLIVYSGTLGVVNLENRGIYLGTDNNGSPVIPVPKLVWKLVYEPDTKEGIVFLVVNNPYMRYVVCKCVCAQTKWTLAWNRRDQNKGYVYCCKISNFRMAFSGLPNFEDRGILTKNRTYKPDLDVPAQ
;
A
#
# COMPACT_ATOMS: atom_id res chain seq x y z
N MET A 1 21.22 9.75 -11.10
CA MET A 1 20.32 8.76 -10.49
C MET A 1 19.67 9.40 -9.28
N TYR A 2 18.34 9.53 -9.24
CA TYR A 2 17.63 10.18 -8.14
C TYR A 2 17.19 9.13 -7.12
N LEU A 3 17.86 9.09 -5.95
CA LEU A 3 17.57 8.13 -4.87
C LEU A 3 16.44 8.58 -3.94
N VAL A 4 15.92 9.79 -4.12
CA VAL A 4 14.87 10.38 -3.25
C VAL A 4 13.56 9.58 -3.23
N ASN A 5 13.29 8.78 -4.26
CA ASN A 5 12.07 7.96 -4.38
C ASN A 5 12.37 6.45 -4.34
N VAL A 6 13.46 6.05 -3.66
CA VAL A 6 13.87 4.65 -3.54
C VAL A 6 14.01 4.29 -2.07
N VAL A 7 13.59 3.07 -1.73
CA VAL A 7 13.75 2.51 -0.38
C VAL A 7 14.41 1.14 -0.45
N PRO A 8 15.23 0.75 0.54
CA PRO A 8 15.78 -0.59 0.62
C PRO A 8 14.67 -1.64 0.70
N MET A 9 14.74 -2.68 -0.13
CA MET A 9 13.73 -3.73 -0.15
C MET A 9 14.33 -5.06 -0.58
N TRP A 10 13.82 -6.18 -0.06
CA TRP A 10 14.32 -7.50 -0.39
C TRP A 10 13.97 -7.79 -1.85
N LEU A 11 14.92 -8.32 -2.61
CA LEU A 11 14.73 -8.55 -4.04
C LEU A 11 13.53 -9.47 -4.32
N SER A 12 13.35 -10.51 -3.52
CA SER A 12 12.23 -11.46 -3.63
C SER A 12 10.87 -10.79 -3.40
N ILE A 13 10.82 -9.76 -2.55
CA ILE A 13 9.63 -8.99 -2.22
C ILE A 13 9.34 -7.95 -3.30
N ARG A 14 10.41 -7.27 -3.78
CA ARG A 14 10.37 -6.29 -4.87
C ARG A 14 9.84 -6.90 -6.16
N ASN A 15 10.40 -8.04 -6.56
CA ASN A 15 9.99 -8.76 -7.77
C ASN A 15 8.77 -9.66 -7.54
N GLY A 16 8.35 -9.82 -6.29
CA GLY A 16 7.17 -10.58 -5.92
C GLY A 16 5.94 -9.70 -5.81
N ASN A 17 5.37 -9.69 -4.61
CA ASN A 17 4.05 -9.16 -4.36
C ASN A 17 3.98 -7.62 -4.43
N TRP A 18 5.09 -6.90 -4.25
CA TRP A 18 5.11 -5.46 -4.45
C TRP A 18 4.90 -5.08 -5.92
N MET A 19 5.60 -5.74 -6.84
CA MET A 19 5.42 -5.55 -8.27
C MET A 19 4.01 -5.95 -8.71
N LYS A 20 3.52 -7.09 -8.19
CA LYS A 20 2.15 -7.55 -8.50
C LYS A 20 1.10 -6.55 -8.02
N LEU A 21 1.22 -6.03 -6.80
CA LEU A 21 0.32 -5.01 -6.29
C LEU A 21 0.30 -3.75 -7.17
N ALA A 22 1.46 -3.28 -7.61
CA ALA A 22 1.54 -2.11 -8.50
C ALA A 22 0.87 -2.37 -9.86
N GLU A 23 1.02 -3.58 -10.41
CA GLU A 23 0.31 -3.99 -11.62
C GLU A 23 -1.21 -3.98 -11.44
N GLU A 24 -1.71 -4.58 -10.35
CA GLU A 24 -3.15 -4.62 -10.04
C GLU A 24 -3.76 -3.23 -9.88
N ILE A 25 -3.03 -2.29 -9.27
CA ILE A 25 -3.45 -0.88 -9.13
C ILE A 25 -3.53 -0.21 -10.50
N ARG A 26 -2.55 -0.43 -11.39
CA ARG A 26 -2.58 0.13 -12.75
C ARG A 26 -3.72 -0.45 -13.58
N GLN A 27 -3.93 -1.76 -13.52
CA GLN A 27 -5.05 -2.43 -14.19
C GLN A 27 -6.38 -1.92 -13.68
N TYR A 28 -6.49 -1.70 -12.35
CA TYR A 28 -7.67 -1.06 -11.80
C TYR A 28 -7.82 0.33 -12.41
N ALA A 29 -6.82 1.21 -12.33
CA ALA A 29 -6.89 2.58 -12.86
C ALA A 29 -7.25 2.66 -14.35
N SER A 30 -6.73 1.75 -15.18
CA SER A 30 -6.95 1.74 -16.64
C SER A 30 -8.22 1.02 -17.09
N ASN A 31 -8.99 0.42 -16.18
CA ASN A 31 -10.18 -0.33 -16.55
C ASN A 31 -11.32 0.63 -16.96
N THR A 32 -11.66 0.60 -18.25
CA THR A 32 -12.67 1.45 -18.91
C THR A 32 -14.12 1.04 -18.63
N SER A 33 -14.35 -0.13 -18.03
CA SER A 33 -15.68 -0.58 -17.60
C SER A 33 -16.16 0.05 -16.28
N ARG A 34 -15.35 0.96 -15.70
CA ARG A 34 -15.68 1.75 -14.52
C ARG A 34 -15.96 3.20 -14.94
N ARG A 35 -16.55 3.98 -14.04
CA ARG A 35 -16.57 5.44 -14.17
C ARG A 35 -15.13 5.90 -14.36
N ALA A 36 -14.88 6.77 -15.32
CA ALA A 36 -13.60 7.47 -15.41
C ALA A 36 -13.43 8.27 -14.12
N SER A 37 -12.47 7.88 -13.29
CA SER A 37 -12.15 8.52 -12.01
C SER A 37 -10.64 8.56 -11.85
N ASP A 38 -10.14 9.70 -11.39
CA ASP A 38 -8.72 9.83 -11.05
C ASP A 38 -8.44 9.15 -9.71
N LEU A 39 -7.27 8.53 -9.61
CA LEU A 39 -6.79 7.92 -8.36
C LEU A 39 -5.61 8.71 -7.82
N ILE A 40 -5.66 9.02 -6.54
CA ILE A 40 -4.53 9.56 -5.80
C ILE A 40 -3.83 8.41 -5.09
N VAL A 41 -2.53 8.25 -5.36
CA VAL A 41 -1.71 7.19 -4.76
C VAL A 41 -0.61 7.80 -3.89
N TYR A 42 -0.71 7.59 -2.58
CA TYR A 42 0.38 7.89 -1.65
C TYR A 42 1.20 6.62 -1.42
N SER A 43 2.52 6.75 -1.25
CA SER A 43 3.40 5.63 -0.93
C SER A 43 4.40 6.04 0.14
N GLY A 44 4.86 5.10 0.93
CA GLY A 44 5.87 5.36 1.95
C GLY A 44 6.30 4.11 2.68
N THR A 45 7.00 4.32 3.79
CA THR A 45 7.52 3.25 4.65
C THR A 45 7.01 3.40 6.08
N LEU A 46 7.13 2.34 6.87
CA LEU A 46 6.84 2.36 8.29
C LEU A 46 7.78 1.44 9.08
N GLY A 47 8.43 2.01 10.10
CA GLY A 47 9.38 1.33 10.98
C GLY A 47 10.68 0.91 10.29
N VAL A 48 11.68 0.50 11.07
CA VAL A 48 12.99 -0.02 10.60
C VAL A 48 13.13 -1.49 10.95
N VAL A 49 13.51 -2.35 10.00
CA VAL A 49 13.76 -3.78 10.25
C VAL A 49 14.70 -3.92 11.43
N ASN A 50 14.39 -4.85 12.33
CA ASN A 50 15.16 -5.06 13.53
C ASN A 50 15.53 -6.54 13.63
N LEU A 51 16.81 -6.82 13.88
CA LEU A 51 17.37 -8.13 14.10
C LEU A 51 18.14 -8.07 15.43
N GLU A 52 17.77 -8.92 16.39
CA GLU A 52 18.43 -8.98 17.71
C GLU A 52 18.53 -7.61 18.42
N ASN A 53 17.43 -6.84 18.40
CA ASN A 53 17.34 -5.48 18.95
C ASN A 53 18.20 -4.43 18.24
N ARG A 54 18.80 -4.74 17.07
CA ARG A 54 19.53 -3.79 16.23
C ARG A 54 18.74 -3.47 14.96
N GLY A 55 18.56 -2.17 14.69
CA GLY A 55 17.97 -1.70 13.45
C GLY A 55 18.90 -1.97 12.26
N ILE A 56 18.34 -2.37 11.12
CA ILE A 56 19.10 -2.60 9.88
C ILE A 56 19.09 -1.31 9.05
N TYR A 57 20.29 -0.88 8.65
CA TYR A 57 20.52 0.31 7.83
C TYR A 57 21.51 -0.02 6.71
N LEU A 58 21.39 0.67 5.58
CA LEU A 58 22.38 0.62 4.51
C LEU A 58 23.39 1.75 4.72
N GLY A 59 24.63 1.37 5.01
CA GLY A 59 25.76 2.29 5.15
C GLY A 59 25.80 3.07 6.46
N THR A 60 26.94 3.73 6.65
CA THR A 60 27.21 4.65 7.76
C THR A 60 27.83 5.93 7.21
N ASP A 61 27.61 7.05 7.88
CA ASP A 61 28.32 8.29 7.58
C ASP A 61 29.77 8.26 8.11
N ASN A 62 30.50 9.35 7.92
CA ASN A 62 31.89 9.51 8.37
C ASN A 62 32.05 9.43 9.90
N ASN A 63 30.96 9.61 10.65
CA ASN A 63 30.93 9.53 12.11
C ASN A 63 30.48 8.15 12.59
N GLY A 64 30.27 7.19 11.69
CA GLY A 64 29.76 5.85 11.99
C GLY A 64 28.26 5.80 12.27
N SER A 65 27.51 6.89 12.04
CA SER A 65 26.07 6.92 12.24
C SER A 65 25.33 6.27 11.06
N PRO A 66 24.29 5.46 11.31
CA PRO A 66 23.54 4.81 10.24
C PRO A 66 22.75 5.83 9.41
N VAL A 67 22.77 5.69 8.08
CA VAL A 67 22.20 6.72 7.18
C VAL A 67 20.87 6.32 6.53
N ILE A 68 20.75 5.11 5.98
CA ILE A 68 19.56 4.73 5.20
C ILE A 68 18.81 3.59 5.90
N PRO A 69 17.66 3.85 6.54
CA PRO A 69 16.91 2.82 7.23
C PRO A 69 16.31 1.81 6.25
N VAL A 70 16.41 0.53 6.60
CA VAL A 70 15.72 -0.54 5.89
C VAL A 70 14.31 -0.69 6.47
N PRO A 71 13.23 -0.41 5.72
CA PRO A 71 11.89 -0.30 6.29
C PRO A 71 11.27 -1.65 6.67
N LYS A 72 10.53 -1.74 7.79
CA LYS A 72 9.76 -2.97 8.14
C LYS A 72 8.60 -3.21 7.18
N LEU A 73 7.92 -2.12 6.83
CA LEU A 73 6.73 -2.11 6.01
C LEU A 73 6.90 -1.09 4.90
N VAL A 74 6.46 -1.45 3.70
CA VAL A 74 6.30 -0.52 2.57
C VAL A 74 4.82 -0.49 2.23
N TRP A 75 4.26 0.69 2.03
CA TRP A 75 2.81 0.85 1.89
C TRP A 75 2.42 1.70 0.68
N LYS A 76 1.21 1.45 0.19
CA LYS A 76 0.51 2.27 -0.80
C LYS A 76 -0.90 2.55 -0.33
N LEU A 77 -1.31 3.81 -0.32
CA LEU A 77 -2.70 4.21 -0.17
C LEU A 77 -3.24 4.54 -1.55
N VAL A 78 -4.36 3.93 -1.94
CA VAL A 78 -5.09 4.23 -3.17
C VAL A 78 -6.41 4.86 -2.77
N TYR A 79 -6.66 6.07 -3.24
CA TYR A 79 -7.84 6.88 -2.90
C TYR A 79 -8.51 7.41 -4.16
N GLU A 80 -9.84 7.34 -4.18
CA GLU A 80 -10.70 7.85 -5.25
C GLU A 80 -11.43 9.10 -4.72
N PRO A 81 -11.05 10.33 -5.14
CA PRO A 81 -11.62 11.55 -4.60
C PRO A 81 -13.12 11.72 -4.83
N ASP A 82 -13.63 11.25 -5.96
CA ASP A 82 -15.05 11.37 -6.35
C ASP A 82 -15.98 10.68 -5.35
N THR A 83 -15.58 9.49 -4.91
CA THR A 83 -16.37 8.63 -4.03
C THR A 83 -15.93 8.72 -2.58
N LYS A 84 -14.76 9.34 -2.35
CA LYS A 84 -14.10 9.51 -1.05
C LYS A 84 -13.81 8.16 -0.40
N GLU A 85 -13.53 7.15 -1.22
CA GLU A 85 -13.19 5.81 -0.78
C GLU A 85 -11.71 5.54 -0.96
N GLY A 86 -11.13 4.78 -0.05
CA GLY A 86 -9.74 4.41 -0.18
C GLY A 86 -9.37 3.11 0.50
N ILE A 87 -8.16 2.66 0.21
CA ILE A 87 -7.61 1.42 0.75
C ILE A 87 -6.10 1.57 0.91
N VAL A 88 -5.57 1.08 2.03
CA VAL A 88 -4.12 1.03 2.26
C VAL A 88 -3.66 -0.41 2.09
N PHE A 89 -2.68 -0.63 1.24
CA PHE A 89 -1.95 -1.88 1.13
C PHE A 89 -0.61 -1.75 1.82
N LEU A 90 -0.25 -2.75 2.61
CA LEU A 90 1.06 -2.85 3.24
C LEU A 90 1.72 -4.16 2.84
N VAL A 91 3.01 -4.06 2.54
CA VAL A 91 3.89 -5.20 2.26
C VAL A 91 4.90 -5.30 3.40
N VAL A 92 4.97 -6.47 4.03
CA VAL A 92 6.03 -6.79 4.99
C VAL A 92 7.33 -6.96 4.23
N ASN A 93 8.31 -6.10 4.50
CA ASN A 93 9.60 -6.09 3.84
C ASN A 93 10.63 -6.97 4.58
N ASN A 94 10.23 -8.21 4.86
CA ASN A 94 11.10 -9.23 5.43
C ASN A 94 10.48 -10.62 5.13
N PRO A 95 11.16 -11.52 4.41
CA PRO A 95 10.61 -12.82 4.03
C PRO A 95 10.51 -13.80 5.20
N TYR A 96 11.05 -13.48 6.37
CA TYR A 96 11.06 -14.34 7.56
C TYR A 96 10.15 -13.86 8.67
N MET A 97 9.57 -12.66 8.55
CA MET A 97 8.77 -12.04 9.60
C MET A 97 7.37 -11.68 9.10
N ARG A 98 6.44 -11.54 10.04
CA ARG A 98 5.12 -10.94 9.80
C ARG A 98 4.90 -9.79 10.76
N TYR A 99 4.54 -8.64 10.19
CA TYR A 99 4.16 -7.45 10.95
C TYR A 99 2.78 -7.00 10.47
N VAL A 100 1.89 -6.71 11.42
CA VAL A 100 0.53 -6.27 11.11
C VAL A 100 0.19 -5.08 12.01
N VAL A 101 -0.15 -3.95 11.40
CA VAL A 101 -0.49 -2.70 12.12
C VAL A 101 -1.98 -2.39 12.14
N CYS A 102 -2.81 -3.24 11.52
CA CYS A 102 -4.25 -3.05 11.46
C CYS A 102 -4.98 -4.37 11.25
N LYS A 103 -6.29 -4.40 11.53
CA LYS A 103 -7.16 -5.50 11.12
C LYS A 103 -7.23 -5.57 9.58
N CYS A 104 -6.88 -6.72 9.02
CA CYS A 104 -6.85 -6.95 7.58
C CYS A 104 -8.27 -6.94 6.98
N VAL A 105 -8.52 -6.07 6.00
CA VAL A 105 -9.80 -5.98 5.27
C VAL A 105 -9.75 -6.55 3.85
N CYS A 106 -8.62 -7.16 3.41
CA CYS A 106 -8.46 -7.60 2.01
C CYS A 106 -9.56 -8.51 1.48
N ALA A 107 -10.18 -9.33 2.33
CA ALA A 107 -11.26 -10.23 1.93
C ALA A 107 -12.53 -9.47 1.46
N GLN A 108 -12.70 -8.23 1.91
CA GLN A 108 -13.87 -7.39 1.60
C GLN A 108 -13.74 -6.70 0.24
N THR A 109 -12.54 -6.63 -0.33
CA THR A 109 -12.21 -5.62 -1.35
C THR A 109 -11.85 -6.20 -2.71
N LYS A 110 -11.71 -7.53 -2.81
CA LYS A 110 -11.42 -8.30 -4.03
C LYS A 110 -10.07 -8.03 -4.73
N TRP A 111 -9.33 -7.00 -4.30
CA TRP A 111 -8.02 -6.61 -4.85
C TRP A 111 -6.95 -7.70 -4.90
N THR A 112 -7.08 -8.72 -4.06
CA THR A 112 -6.02 -9.72 -3.83
C THR A 112 -6.47 -11.15 -4.07
N LEU A 113 -7.61 -11.35 -4.74
CA LEU A 113 -8.17 -12.69 -4.97
C LEU A 113 -7.43 -13.46 -6.08
N ALA A 114 -6.84 -12.76 -7.04
CA ALA A 114 -6.22 -13.38 -8.21
C ALA A 114 -4.76 -13.82 -8.00
N TRP A 115 -4.20 -13.64 -6.79
CA TRP A 115 -2.79 -13.94 -6.53
C TRP A 115 -2.51 -14.23 -5.05
N ASN A 116 -1.43 -14.96 -4.77
CA ASN A 116 -1.09 -15.36 -3.41
C ASN A 116 -0.44 -14.22 -2.60
N ARG A 117 -1.27 -13.27 -2.13
CA ARG A 117 -0.81 -12.19 -1.23
C ARG A 117 -0.22 -12.67 0.09
N ARG A 118 -0.43 -13.94 0.46
CA ARG A 118 0.03 -14.54 1.71
C ARG A 118 1.42 -15.15 1.61
N ASP A 119 1.98 -15.25 0.39
CA ASP A 119 3.33 -15.72 0.16
C ASP A 119 4.35 -14.77 0.79
N GLN A 120 4.95 -15.21 1.89
CA GLN A 120 5.89 -14.41 2.66
C GLN A 120 7.24 -14.27 1.96
N ASN A 121 7.68 -15.28 1.20
CA ASN A 121 8.93 -15.25 0.44
C ASN A 121 8.87 -14.18 -0.65
N LYS A 122 7.67 -13.93 -1.18
CA LYS A 122 7.37 -12.86 -2.14
C LYS A 122 6.88 -11.56 -1.49
N GLY A 123 6.84 -11.50 -0.16
CA GLY A 123 6.38 -10.35 0.63
C GLY A 123 4.92 -10.44 1.01
N TYR A 124 4.62 -10.62 2.30
CA TYR A 124 3.25 -10.70 2.80
C TYR A 124 2.51 -9.37 2.60
N VAL A 125 1.36 -9.41 1.91
CA VAL A 125 0.51 -8.23 1.67
C VAL A 125 -0.80 -8.31 2.45
N TYR A 126 -1.14 -7.20 3.11
CA TYR A 126 -2.42 -7.01 3.79
C TYR A 126 -2.98 -5.62 3.54
N CYS A 127 -4.26 -5.43 3.88
CA CYS A 127 -5.03 -4.25 3.54
C CYS A 127 -5.64 -3.65 4.79
N CYS A 128 -5.58 -2.33 4.93
CA CYS A 128 -6.20 -1.57 6.02
C CYS A 128 -7.25 -0.60 5.48
N LYS A 129 -8.23 -0.29 6.33
CA LYS A 129 -8.97 0.99 6.25
C LYS A 129 -8.00 2.15 6.49
N ILE A 130 -8.25 3.30 5.87
CA ILE A 130 -7.43 4.49 6.08
C ILE A 130 -7.48 4.92 7.55
N SER A 131 -8.66 4.93 8.17
CA SER A 131 -8.83 5.23 9.60
C SER A 131 -7.95 4.38 10.51
N ASN A 132 -7.91 3.06 10.30
CA ASN A 132 -7.04 2.16 11.07
C ASN A 132 -5.56 2.40 10.80
N PHE A 133 -5.19 2.69 9.55
CA PHE A 133 -3.79 2.96 9.20
C PHE A 133 -3.29 4.28 9.81
N ARG A 134 -4.15 5.30 9.92
CA ARG A 134 -3.82 6.57 10.59
C ARG A 134 -3.39 6.40 12.06
N MET A 135 -3.86 5.34 12.73
CA MET A 135 -3.42 5.00 14.09
C MET A 135 -1.96 4.54 14.14
N ALA A 136 -1.44 3.96 13.06
CA ALA A 136 -0.06 3.51 12.94
C ALA A 136 0.85 4.56 12.27
N PHE A 137 0.29 5.41 11.41
CA PHE A 137 1.02 6.41 10.63
C PHE A 137 0.24 7.72 10.55
N SER A 138 0.73 8.76 11.23
CA SER A 138 0.08 10.07 11.31
C SER A 138 0.43 11.02 10.15
N GLY A 139 1.39 10.67 9.29
CA GLY A 139 1.91 11.53 8.23
C GLY A 139 1.05 11.63 6.95
N LEU A 140 -0.16 11.08 6.94
CA LEU A 140 -1.06 11.21 5.80
C LEU A 140 -1.71 12.59 5.78
N PRO A 141 -1.90 13.21 4.60
CA PRO A 141 -2.65 14.46 4.49
C PRO A 141 -4.08 14.28 4.99
N ASN A 142 -4.74 15.39 5.32
CA ASN A 142 -6.13 15.38 5.73
C ASN A 142 -7.04 15.37 4.50
N PHE A 143 -7.97 14.41 4.45
CA PHE A 143 -8.99 14.29 3.41
C PHE A 143 -10.12 13.40 3.93
N GLU A 144 -11.30 13.56 3.37
CA GLU A 144 -12.50 12.84 3.79
C GLU A 144 -12.42 11.36 3.36
N ASP A 145 -12.73 10.44 4.27
CA ASP A 145 -12.80 8.99 4.01
C ASP A 145 -14.21 8.49 4.37
N ARG A 146 -14.96 8.09 3.34
CA ARG A 146 -16.34 7.59 3.46
C ARG A 146 -16.43 6.07 3.37
N GLY A 147 -15.35 5.36 3.00
CA GLY A 147 -15.46 3.93 2.77
C GLY A 147 -14.23 3.24 2.20
N ILE A 148 -14.34 1.93 2.05
CA ILE A 148 -13.25 1.11 1.51
C ILE A 148 -13.38 1.01 -0.01
N LEU A 149 -12.31 1.34 -0.72
CA LEU A 149 -12.24 1.16 -2.17
C LEU A 149 -12.19 -0.32 -2.55
N THR A 150 -13.14 -0.78 -3.38
CA THR A 150 -13.24 -2.18 -3.82
C THR A 150 -13.02 -2.33 -5.33
N LYS A 151 -12.46 -3.48 -5.77
CA LYS A 151 -12.06 -3.69 -7.17
C LYS A 151 -13.23 -3.90 -8.15
N ASN A 152 -14.42 -4.28 -7.69
CA ASN A 152 -15.55 -4.70 -8.55
C ASN A 152 -16.67 -3.66 -8.70
N ARG A 153 -16.38 -2.36 -8.55
CA ARG A 153 -17.43 -1.34 -8.76
C ARG A 153 -17.79 -1.30 -10.24
N THR A 154 -18.95 -1.84 -10.61
CA THR A 154 -19.54 -1.67 -11.95
C THR A 154 -20.10 -0.26 -12.06
N TYR A 155 -19.74 0.45 -13.14
CA TYR A 155 -20.37 1.70 -13.50
C TYR A 155 -21.86 1.46 -13.80
N LYS A 156 -22.75 2.22 -13.16
CA LYS A 156 -24.18 2.30 -13.51
C LYS A 156 -24.46 3.71 -14.01
N PRO A 157 -24.77 3.90 -15.30
CA PRO A 157 -25.03 5.24 -15.87
C PRO A 157 -26.25 5.96 -15.27
N ASP A 158 -27.24 5.22 -14.76
CA ASP A 158 -28.60 5.75 -14.53
C ASP A 158 -28.86 6.40 -13.16
N LEU A 159 -27.82 6.71 -12.37
CA LEU A 159 -27.98 7.30 -11.04
C LEU A 159 -27.53 8.76 -10.92
N ASP A 160 -27.05 9.37 -12.01
CA ASP A 160 -26.55 10.75 -12.03
C ASP A 160 -27.35 11.69 -12.97
N VAL A 161 -28.60 11.34 -13.33
CA VAL A 161 -29.51 12.35 -13.91
C VAL A 161 -30.03 13.19 -12.74
N PRO A 162 -29.72 14.50 -12.65
CA PRO A 162 -30.36 15.36 -11.67
C PRO A 162 -31.87 15.29 -11.94
N ALA A 163 -32.66 15.03 -10.89
CA ALA A 163 -34.10 15.19 -10.98
C ALA A 163 -34.37 16.60 -11.52
N GLN A 164 -35.10 16.65 -12.64
CA GLN A 164 -35.47 17.87 -13.34
C GLN A 164 -36.44 18.70 -12.50
#